data_AF-A0A536QUS4-F1
#
_entry.id   AF-A0A536QUS4-F1
#
_cell.length_a   1.000
_cell.length_b   1.000
_cell.length_c   1.000
_cell.angle_alpha   90.00
_cell.angle_beta   90.00
_cell.angle_gamma   90.00
#
_symmetry.space_group_name_H-M   'P 1'
#
loop_
_entity.id
_entity.type
_entity.pdbx_description
1 polymer ?
#
loop_
_entity_poly.entity_id
_entity_poly.type
_entity_poly.pdbx_seq_one_letter_code
_entity_poly.pdbx_strand_id
1 'polypeptide(L)'
;MSTQHPDNVAMPFFAQSAPLTAEDEVREAYYAFSHLGCDEQMWDFEGKEVDGHVVEKLLSTYESFFAEHPIGESVHLTPRIPNPALEPTQAKVVLEVLQSLPRHADIARVFYDRERPPILELIHPMTTSARELDRVREYYERFVAGMEQVTLGA
;
A
#
# COMPACT_ATOMS: atom_id res chain seq x y z
N MET A 1 13.10 -0.55 -5.73
CA MET A 1 12.25 -0.91 -4.58
C MET A 1 12.98 -0.77 -3.23
N SER A 2 12.51 0.17 -2.39
CA SER A 2 12.81 0.27 -0.95
C SER A 2 11.79 -0.56 -0.15
N THR A 3 12.15 -1.01 1.06
CA THR A 3 11.32 -1.92 1.88
C THR A 3 11.37 -1.56 3.36
N GLN A 4 10.45 -2.13 4.15
CA GLN A 4 10.32 -1.90 5.59
C GLN A 4 10.87 -3.06 6.45
N HIS A 5 11.90 -3.75 5.95
CA HIS A 5 12.54 -4.82 6.71
C HIS A 5 13.21 -4.25 7.99
N PRO A 6 13.07 -4.90 9.15
CA PRO A 6 13.66 -4.43 10.41
C PRO A 6 15.11 -4.91 10.57
N ASP A 7 15.94 -4.75 9.54
CA ASP A 7 17.33 -5.22 9.51
C ASP A 7 18.37 -4.12 9.81
N ASN A 8 17.91 -2.89 10.04
CA ASN A 8 18.78 -1.77 10.40
C ASN A 8 19.38 -1.91 11.81
N VAL A 9 20.69 -1.68 11.93
CA VAL A 9 21.40 -1.75 13.23
C VAL A 9 21.14 -0.51 14.09
N ALA A 10 21.13 0.67 13.45
CA ALA A 10 20.96 1.96 14.11
C ALA A 10 19.66 2.62 13.67
N MET A 11 19.07 3.40 14.57
CA MET A 11 17.84 4.15 14.28
C MET A 11 18.09 5.14 13.12
N PRO A 12 17.23 5.14 12.08
CA PRO A 12 17.35 6.10 10.99
C PRO A 12 17.21 7.53 11.51
N PHE A 13 17.91 8.48 10.89
CA PHE A 13 17.90 9.89 11.30
C PHE A 13 16.51 10.55 11.22
N PHE A 14 15.62 9.99 10.41
CA PHE A 14 14.26 10.47 10.22
C PHE A 14 13.26 9.85 11.20
N ALA A 15 13.65 8.87 12.01
CA ALA A 15 12.75 8.18 12.93
C ALA A 15 12.72 8.85 14.32
N GLN A 16 11.56 8.84 14.96
CA GLN A 16 11.41 9.38 16.33
C GLN A 16 11.52 8.30 17.41
N SER A 17 11.29 7.04 17.07
CA SER A 17 11.36 5.91 18.00
C SER A 17 11.81 4.61 17.33
N ALA A 18 12.11 3.61 18.16
CA ALA A 18 12.23 2.21 17.77
C ALA A 18 11.27 1.38 18.64
N PRO A 19 10.28 0.66 18.06
CA PRO A 19 10.02 0.48 16.62
C PRO A 19 9.57 1.77 15.91
N LEU A 20 9.67 1.79 14.58
CA LEU A 20 9.22 2.90 13.74
C LEU A 20 7.71 3.08 13.89
N THR A 21 7.27 4.32 13.97
CA THR A 21 5.83 4.64 13.95
C THR A 21 5.30 4.68 12.51
N ALA A 22 3.98 4.63 12.34
CA ALA A 22 3.34 4.82 11.04
C ALA A 22 3.74 6.15 10.37
N GLU A 23 3.95 7.22 11.16
CA GLU A 23 4.41 8.51 10.63
C GLU A 23 5.88 8.46 10.19
N ASP A 24 6.73 7.74 10.92
CA ASP A 24 8.12 7.53 10.52
C ASP A 24 8.21 6.73 9.22
N GLU A 25 7.31 5.77 9.00
CA GLU A 25 7.25 4.99 7.76
C GLU A 25 6.75 5.81 6.56
N VAL A 26 5.80 6.71 6.75
CA VAL A 26 5.39 7.66 5.71
C VAL A 26 6.55 8.59 5.34
N ARG A 27 7.32 9.04 6.34
CA ARG A 27 8.52 9.86 6.14
C ARG A 27 9.63 9.07 5.45
N GLU A 28 9.81 7.80 5.80
CA GLU A 28 10.74 6.88 5.13
C GLU A 28 10.41 6.72 3.65
N ALA A 29 9.15 6.42 3.33
CA ALA A 29 8.72 6.27 1.94
C ALA A 29 8.98 7.55 1.12
N TYR A 30 8.62 8.71 1.68
CA TYR A 30 8.95 9.99 1.05
C TYR A 30 10.45 10.18 0.86
N TYR A 31 11.27 9.87 1.86
CA TYR A 31 12.74 9.99 1.77
C TYR A 31 13.33 9.07 0.70
N ALA A 32 12.85 7.83 0.63
CA ALA A 32 13.26 6.87 -0.39
C ALA A 32 12.98 7.39 -1.81
N PHE A 33 11.80 7.96 -2.05
CA PHE A 33 11.46 8.55 -3.35
C PHE A 33 12.27 9.81 -3.64
N SER A 34 12.27 10.77 -2.73
CA SER A 34 12.75 12.13 -2.98
C SER A 34 14.27 12.30 -2.90
N HIS A 35 14.96 11.53 -2.05
CA HIS A 35 16.39 11.72 -1.78
C HIS A 35 17.24 10.54 -2.24
N LEU A 36 16.71 9.31 -2.18
CA LEU A 36 17.44 8.12 -2.62
C LEU A 36 17.17 7.77 -4.08
N GLY A 37 16.18 8.41 -4.71
CA GLY A 37 15.80 8.15 -6.10
C GLY A 37 15.22 6.75 -6.31
N CYS A 38 14.67 6.13 -5.25
CA CYS A 38 13.91 4.90 -5.41
C CYS A 38 12.63 5.20 -6.20
N ASP A 39 12.20 4.23 -7.00
CA ASP A 39 11.03 4.27 -7.85
C ASP A 39 9.82 3.52 -7.27
N GLU A 40 10.06 2.74 -6.21
CA GLU A 40 9.06 1.86 -5.62
C GLU A 40 9.31 1.67 -4.11
N GLN A 41 8.24 1.65 -3.34
CA GLN A 41 8.25 1.32 -1.92
C GLN A 41 7.32 0.13 -1.66
N MET A 42 7.86 -0.94 -1.09
CA MET A 42 7.05 -2.02 -0.53
C MET A 42 6.43 -1.57 0.79
N TRP A 43 5.14 -1.82 0.96
CA TRP A 43 4.39 -1.50 2.18
C TRP A 43 3.93 -2.81 2.85
N ASP A 44 4.52 -3.14 4.00
CA ASP A 44 4.46 -4.50 4.55
C ASP A 44 3.31 -4.72 5.53
N PHE A 45 2.20 -5.32 5.08
CA PHE A 45 1.05 -5.74 5.89
C PHE A 45 1.16 -7.15 6.49
N GLU A 46 2.21 -7.91 6.17
CA GLU A 46 2.36 -9.28 6.69
C GLU A 46 2.93 -9.28 8.12
N GLY A 47 4.03 -8.56 8.33
CA GLY A 47 4.84 -8.70 9.54
C GLY A 47 4.48 -7.78 10.71
N LYS A 48 3.50 -6.87 10.56
CA LYS A 48 3.23 -5.80 11.55
C LYS A 48 1.82 -5.21 11.43
N GLU A 49 1.41 -4.44 12.43
CA GLU A 49 0.25 -3.56 12.32
C GLU A 49 0.64 -2.33 11.49
N VAL A 50 -0.12 -2.07 10.42
CA VAL A 50 0.22 -1.06 9.42
C VAL A 50 -0.90 -0.05 9.25
N ASP A 51 -0.52 1.17 8.90
CA ASP A 51 -1.46 2.19 8.50
C ASP A 51 -2.05 1.94 7.10
N GLY A 52 -3.36 1.72 7.05
CA GLY A 52 -4.12 1.61 5.81
C GLY A 52 -4.37 2.93 5.07
N HIS A 53 -3.92 4.08 5.56
CA HIS A 53 -4.13 5.42 4.97
C HIS A 53 -2.86 6.02 4.34
N VAL A 54 -1.87 5.18 4.03
CA VAL A 54 -0.56 5.61 3.51
C VAL A 54 -0.64 6.57 2.31
N VAL A 55 -1.49 6.31 1.32
CA VAL A 55 -1.64 7.21 0.15
C VAL A 55 -2.15 8.59 0.59
N GLU A 56 -3.16 8.65 1.46
CA GLU A 56 -3.70 9.90 1.98
C GLU A 56 -2.62 10.72 2.67
N LYS A 57 -1.83 10.06 3.54
CA LYS A 57 -0.76 10.70 4.29
C LYS A 57 0.35 11.19 3.38
N LEU A 58 0.77 10.41 2.40
CA LEU A 58 1.80 10.83 1.44
C LEU A 58 1.36 12.06 0.64
N LEU A 59 0.14 12.02 0.08
CA LEU A 59 -0.37 13.12 -0.74
C LEU A 59 -0.64 14.39 0.06
N SER A 60 -1.18 14.27 1.28
CA SER A 60 -1.47 15.44 2.13
C SER A 60 -0.23 16.02 2.83
N THR A 61 0.77 15.20 3.13
CA THR A 61 1.99 15.66 3.84
C THR A 61 3.04 16.21 2.88
N TYR A 62 3.16 15.63 1.68
CA TYR A 62 4.20 15.97 0.70
C TYR A 62 3.60 16.33 -0.67
N GLU A 63 2.55 17.13 -0.67
CA GLU A 63 1.74 17.52 -1.83
C GLU A 63 2.60 17.96 -3.03
N SER A 64 3.52 18.92 -2.85
CA SER A 64 4.35 19.44 -3.95
C SER A 64 5.16 18.35 -4.66
N PHE A 65 5.71 17.40 -3.90
CA PHE A 65 6.52 16.34 -4.47
C PHE A 65 5.67 15.35 -5.28
N PHE A 66 4.54 14.91 -4.73
CA PHE A 66 3.68 13.94 -5.40
C PHE A 66 2.85 14.54 -6.53
N ALA A 67 2.63 15.85 -6.55
CA ALA A 67 2.12 16.54 -7.73
C ALA A 67 3.06 16.38 -8.94
N GLU A 68 4.39 16.43 -8.72
CA GLU A 68 5.41 16.27 -9.76
C GLU A 68 5.79 14.80 -10.01
N HIS A 69 5.67 13.95 -9.00
CA HIS A 69 6.00 12.52 -9.04
C HIS A 69 4.79 11.67 -8.64
N PRO A 70 3.77 11.57 -9.50
CA PRO A 70 2.53 10.95 -9.11
C PRO A 70 2.66 9.45 -8.79
N ILE A 71 2.01 9.01 -7.72
CA ILE A 71 1.98 7.60 -7.26
C ILE A 71 1.18 6.73 -8.24
N GLY A 72 1.74 5.61 -8.68
CA GLY A 72 1.20 4.72 -9.72
C GLY A 72 1.61 5.07 -11.16
N GLU A 73 2.61 5.94 -11.37
CA GLU A 73 3.16 6.29 -12.70
C GLU A 73 4.65 6.59 -12.59
N SER A 74 5.01 7.61 -11.81
CA SER A 74 6.42 8.00 -11.61
C SER A 74 7.06 7.23 -10.46
N VAL A 75 6.27 6.97 -9.40
CA VAL A 75 6.68 6.18 -8.25
C VAL A 75 5.59 5.17 -7.89
N HIS A 76 5.96 4.05 -7.30
CA HIS A 76 5.05 2.93 -7.04
C HIS A 76 4.98 2.59 -5.56
N LEU A 77 3.77 2.31 -5.09
CA LEU A 77 3.53 1.80 -3.75
C LEU A 77 2.95 0.39 -3.90
N THR A 78 3.64 -0.60 -3.36
CA THR A 78 3.33 -2.02 -3.59
C THR A 78 3.13 -2.73 -2.25
N PRO A 79 1.86 -2.88 -1.81
CA PRO A 79 1.56 -3.60 -0.58
C PRO A 79 2.00 -5.06 -0.64
N ARG A 80 2.67 -5.53 0.41
CA ARG A 80 2.90 -6.95 0.69
C ARG A 80 1.82 -7.42 1.65
N ILE A 81 0.94 -8.28 1.17
CA ILE A 81 -0.18 -8.83 1.95
C ILE A 81 0.29 -10.07 2.75
N PRO A 82 -0.39 -10.45 3.84
CA PRO A 82 -0.18 -11.76 4.47
C PRO A 82 -0.54 -12.92 3.53
N ASN A 83 0.04 -14.10 3.76
CA ASN A 83 -0.42 -15.33 3.11
C ASN A 83 -1.51 -16.01 3.96
N PRO A 84 -2.80 -15.99 3.55
CA PRO A 84 -3.90 -16.50 4.37
C PRO A 84 -3.87 -18.03 4.53
N ALA A 85 -3.12 -18.76 3.69
CA ALA A 85 -2.97 -20.21 3.81
C ALA A 85 -1.98 -20.60 4.91
N LEU A 86 -1.01 -19.73 5.22
CA LEU A 86 0.00 -19.96 6.25
C LEU A 86 -0.35 -19.25 7.57
N GLU A 87 -1.04 -18.12 7.49
CA GLU A 87 -1.43 -17.30 8.63
C GLU A 87 -2.96 -17.08 8.67
N PRO A 88 -3.75 -18.08 9.09
CA PRO A 88 -5.21 -17.99 9.05
C PRO A 88 -5.80 -16.83 9.86
N THR A 89 -5.10 -16.41 10.92
CA THR A 89 -5.49 -15.25 11.76
C THR A 89 -5.33 -13.93 11.03
N GLN A 90 -4.44 -13.84 10.02
CA GLN A 90 -4.21 -12.65 9.20
C GLN A 90 -5.03 -12.65 7.91
N ALA A 91 -5.86 -13.67 7.67
CA ALA A 91 -6.65 -13.77 6.45
C ALA A 91 -7.63 -12.59 6.26
N LYS A 92 -8.06 -11.95 7.35
CA LYS A 92 -8.91 -10.74 7.29
C LYS A 92 -8.14 -9.48 6.93
N VAL A 93 -6.87 -9.38 7.29
CA VAL A 93 -6.00 -8.28 6.89
C VAL A 93 -5.85 -8.22 5.36
N VAL A 94 -5.74 -9.38 4.69
CA VAL A 94 -5.78 -9.41 3.21
C VAL A 94 -7.04 -8.73 2.68
N LEU A 95 -8.20 -8.99 3.29
CA LEU A 95 -9.46 -8.38 2.86
C LEU A 95 -9.48 -6.87 3.14
N GLU A 96 -8.94 -6.44 4.28
CA GLU A 96 -8.82 -5.03 4.64
C GLU A 96 -7.94 -4.27 3.65
N VAL A 97 -6.79 -4.85 3.25
CA VAL A 97 -5.92 -4.27 2.22
C VAL A 97 -6.64 -4.18 0.88
N LEU A 98 -7.29 -5.24 0.43
CA LEU A 98 -8.02 -5.21 -0.83
C LEU A 98 -9.16 -4.18 -0.82
N GLN A 99 -9.90 -4.09 0.29
CA GLN A 99 -10.99 -3.14 0.47
C GLN A 99 -10.51 -1.69 0.65
N SER A 100 -9.24 -1.44 0.98
CA SER A 100 -8.69 -0.09 1.05
C SER A 100 -8.31 0.47 -0.33
N LEU A 101 -8.09 -0.38 -1.34
CA LEU A 101 -7.66 0.03 -2.68
C LEU A 101 -8.62 1.03 -3.36
N PRO A 102 -9.96 0.82 -3.36
CA PRO A 102 -10.89 1.80 -3.94
C PRO A 102 -10.83 3.16 -3.24
N ARG A 103 -10.72 3.18 -1.91
CA ARG A 103 -10.55 4.42 -1.15
C ARG A 103 -9.27 5.15 -1.55
N HIS A 104 -8.17 4.44 -1.73
CA HIS A 104 -6.93 5.03 -2.23
C HIS A 104 -7.10 5.61 -3.65
N ALA A 105 -7.84 4.92 -4.52
CA ALA A 105 -8.17 5.42 -5.85
C ALA A 105 -9.03 6.70 -5.80
N ASP A 106 -10.01 6.78 -4.89
CA ASP A 106 -10.83 7.99 -4.69
C ASP A 106 -9.98 9.19 -4.25
N ILE A 107 -9.09 8.99 -3.28
CA ILE A 107 -8.20 10.03 -2.78
C ILE A 107 -7.28 10.52 -3.90
N ALA A 108 -6.66 9.59 -4.64
CA ALA A 108 -5.81 9.93 -5.78
C ALA A 108 -6.60 10.66 -6.88
N ARG A 109 -7.84 10.24 -7.17
CA ARG A 109 -8.71 10.90 -8.15
C ARG A 109 -8.98 12.35 -7.79
N VAL A 110 -9.28 12.63 -6.52
CA VAL A 110 -9.51 14.00 -6.03
C VAL A 110 -8.22 14.82 -6.11
N PHE A 111 -7.08 14.25 -5.69
CA PHE A 111 -5.80 14.94 -5.66
C PHE A 111 -5.26 15.27 -7.07
N TYR A 112 -5.38 14.34 -8.02
CA TYR A 112 -4.85 14.50 -9.38
C TYR A 112 -5.88 14.99 -10.40
N ASP A 113 -7.14 15.20 -9.99
CA ASP A 113 -8.28 15.57 -10.86
C ASP A 113 -8.43 14.65 -12.10
N ARG A 114 -8.14 13.35 -11.94
CA ARG A 114 -8.26 12.34 -13.00
C ARG A 114 -8.35 10.94 -12.43
N GLU A 115 -9.03 10.02 -13.12
CA GLU A 115 -9.11 8.62 -12.70
C GLU A 115 -7.74 7.95 -12.76
N ARG A 116 -7.25 7.56 -11.58
CA ARG A 116 -5.90 7.04 -11.42
C ARG A 116 -5.75 6.24 -10.13
N PRO A 117 -5.69 4.90 -10.20
CA PRO A 117 -5.36 4.08 -9.04
C PRO A 117 -3.89 4.30 -8.62
N PRO A 118 -3.61 4.65 -7.35
CA PRO A 118 -2.24 4.86 -6.88
C PRO A 118 -1.51 3.55 -6.54
N ILE A 119 -2.24 2.44 -6.39
CA ILE A 119 -1.71 1.10 -6.13
C ILE A 119 -2.18 0.21 -7.26
N LEU A 120 -1.23 -0.43 -7.95
CA LEU A 120 -1.48 -1.25 -9.14
C LEU A 120 -1.21 -2.73 -8.89
N GLU A 121 -0.32 -3.04 -7.97
CA GLU A 121 0.23 -4.37 -7.75
C GLU A 121 0.26 -4.71 -6.25
N LEU A 122 0.26 -6.01 -5.94
CA LEU A 122 0.37 -6.55 -4.60
C LEU A 122 1.41 -7.68 -4.59
N ILE A 123 2.15 -7.80 -3.50
CA ILE A 123 3.08 -8.90 -3.26
C ILE A 123 2.40 -9.95 -2.37
N HIS A 124 2.27 -11.18 -2.85
CA HIS A 124 1.80 -12.33 -2.07
C HIS A 124 2.99 -13.22 -1.65
N PRO A 125 3.34 -13.28 -0.36
CA PRO A 125 4.52 -13.99 0.14
C PRO A 125 4.29 -15.50 0.19
N MET A 126 5.39 -16.25 0.20
CA MET A 126 5.39 -17.71 0.39
C MET A 126 4.41 -18.46 -0.54
N THR A 127 4.20 -17.95 -1.76
CA THR A 127 3.27 -18.52 -2.73
C THR A 127 3.71 -19.93 -3.11
N THR A 128 2.84 -20.93 -2.88
CA THR A 128 3.13 -22.34 -3.22
C THR A 128 2.37 -22.82 -4.45
N SER A 129 1.35 -22.07 -4.88
CA SER A 129 0.53 -22.39 -6.05
C SER A 129 -0.01 -21.14 -6.72
N ALA A 130 -0.07 -21.13 -8.05
CA ALA A 130 -0.73 -20.07 -8.82
C ALA A 130 -2.20 -19.86 -8.41
N ARG A 131 -2.87 -20.92 -7.90
CA ARG A 131 -4.25 -20.84 -7.41
C ARG A 131 -4.40 -19.89 -6.22
N GLU A 132 -3.36 -19.66 -5.44
CA GLU A 132 -3.39 -18.69 -4.32
C GLU A 132 -3.52 -17.27 -4.86
N LEU A 133 -2.73 -16.94 -5.90
CA LEU A 133 -2.80 -15.66 -6.60
C LEU A 133 -4.15 -15.47 -7.31
N ASP A 134 -4.65 -16.52 -7.98
CA ASP A 134 -5.95 -16.49 -8.65
C ASP A 134 -7.08 -16.17 -7.66
N ARG A 135 -7.04 -16.74 -6.44
CA ARG A 135 -8.05 -16.46 -5.40
C ARG A 135 -8.03 -15.00 -4.94
N VAL A 136 -6.85 -14.41 -4.77
CA VAL A 136 -6.72 -13.00 -4.40
C VAL A 136 -7.29 -12.11 -5.50
N ARG A 137 -6.92 -12.37 -6.76
CA ARG A 137 -7.45 -11.65 -7.94
C ARG A 137 -8.97 -11.78 -8.05
N GLU A 138 -9.48 -13.02 -8.04
CA GLU A 138 -10.92 -13.29 -8.16
C GLU A 138 -11.71 -12.66 -7.02
N TYR A 139 -11.16 -12.63 -5.80
CA TYR A 139 -11.79 -11.97 -4.67
C TYR A 139 -11.89 -10.46 -4.92
N TYR A 140 -10.79 -9.82 -5.32
CA TYR A 140 -10.78 -8.39 -5.62
C TYR A 140 -11.77 -8.04 -6.73
N GLU A 141 -11.73 -8.74 -7.86
CA GLU A 141 -12.60 -8.48 -9.00
C GLU A 141 -14.09 -8.62 -8.63
N ARG A 142 -14.44 -9.66 -7.88
CA ARG A 142 -15.84 -9.97 -7.58
C ARG A 142 -16.41 -9.17 -6.40
N PHE A 143 -15.63 -8.97 -5.35
CA PHE A 143 -16.13 -8.46 -4.07
C PHE A 143 -15.56 -7.10 -3.66
N VAL A 144 -14.62 -6.56 -4.43
CA VAL A 144 -14.11 -5.20 -4.21
C VAL A 144 -14.50 -4.32 -5.40
N ALA A 145 -13.88 -4.55 -6.56
CA ALA A 145 -14.19 -3.79 -7.77
C ALA A 145 -15.65 -3.99 -8.21
N GLY A 146 -16.16 -5.22 -8.11
CA GLY A 146 -17.56 -5.53 -8.42
C GLY A 146 -18.59 -4.79 -7.54
N MET A 147 -18.21 -4.27 -6.37
CA MET A 147 -19.15 -3.51 -5.52
C MET A 147 -19.57 -2.18 -6.12
N GLU A 148 -18.76 -1.59 -7.01
CA GLU A 148 -19.13 -0.35 -7.72
C GLU A 148 -20.40 -0.52 -8.57
N GLN A 149 -20.71 -1.76 -8.96
CA GLN A 149 -21.91 -2.11 -9.71
C GLN A 149 -23.14 -2.31 -8.81
N VAL A 150 -22.97 -2.29 -7.49
CA VAL A 150 -24.01 -2.52 -6.50
C VAL A 150 -24.41 -1.19 -5.86
N THR A 151 -25.50 -0.61 -6.33
CA THR A 151 -26.11 0.58 -5.71
C THR A 151 -26.93 0.19 -4.48
N LEU A 152 -26.51 0.66 -3.31
CA LEU A 152 -27.34 0.67 -2.11
C LEU A 152 -28.24 1.91 -2.13
N GLY A 153 -29.24 1.91 -3.01
CA GLY A 153 -30.22 3.01 -3.13
C GLY A 153 -30.63 3.27 -4.58
N ALA A 154 -31.93 3.23 -4.82
CA ALA A 154 -32.58 3.80 -6.00
C ALA A 154 -32.90 5.28 -5.76
#